data_AF-A0A9D1CNQ6-F1
#
_entry.id   AF-A0A9D1CNQ6-F1
#
_cell.length_a   1.000
_cell.length_b   1.000
_cell.length_c   1.000
_cell.angle_alpha   90.00
_cell.angle_beta   90.00
_cell.angle_gamma   90.00
#
_symmetry.space_group_name_H-M   'P 1'
#
loop_
_entity.id
_entity.type
_entity.pdbx_description
1 polymer ?
#
loop_
_entity_poly.entity_id
_entity_poly.type
_entity_poly.pdbx_seq_one_letter_code
_entity_poly.pdbx_strand_id
1 'polypeptide(L)' 'MLVRAKVSFAGPVSMAVGEVRDVPEDVAAPLLHCNYLETVKEKKPRGKGVENNDPSGDPGG' A
#
# COMPACT_ATOMS: atom_id res chain seq x y z
N MET A 1 4.51 1.10 1.15
CA MET A 1 3.14 0.85 1.66
C MET A 1 3.01 1.48 3.03
N LEU A 2 1.83 2.00 3.38
CA LEU A 2 1.62 2.69 4.65
C LEU A 2 1.42 1.69 5.81
N VAL A 3 2.28 1.77 6.81
CA VAL A 3 2.29 0.91 8.00
C VAL A 3 2.40 1.72 9.28
N ARG A 4 1.84 1.18 10.36
CA ARG A 4 1.92 1.70 11.71
C ARG A 4 2.77 0.79 12.57
N ALA A 5 3.73 1.34 13.29
CA ALA A 5 4.51 0.58 14.26
C ALA A 5 3.68 0.26 15.51
N LYS A 6 3.67 -1.03 15.91
CA LYS A 6 3.01 -1.50 17.12
C LYS A 6 3.92 -1.45 18.35
N VAL A 7 5.23 -1.41 18.12
CA VAL A 7 6.27 -1.31 19.15
C VAL A 7 7.35 -0.35 18.66
N SER A 8 8.14 0.21 19.58
CA SER A 8 9.31 0.99 19.21
C SER A 8 10.46 0.05 18.86
N PHE A 9 11.08 0.25 17.69
CA PHE A 9 12.23 -0.53 17.26
C PHE A 9 13.22 0.34 16.48
N ALA A 10 14.49 -0.05 16.52
CA ALA A 10 15.56 0.59 15.78
C ALA A 10 16.38 -0.49 15.06
N GLY A 11 16.51 -0.34 13.74
CA GLY A 11 17.19 -1.29 12.86
C GLY A 11 17.48 -0.64 11.50
N PRO A 12 17.29 -1.34 10.37
CA PRO A 12 17.37 -0.74 9.03
C PRO A 12 16.39 0.42 8.84
N VAL A 13 15.29 0.41 9.60
CA VAL A 13 14.35 1.51 9.76
C VAL A 13 14.11 1.68 11.26
N SER A 14 14.09 2.93 11.71
CA SER A 14 13.72 3.28 13.08
C SER A 14 12.30 3.86 13.08
N MET A 15 11.44 3.30 13.92
CA MET A 15 10.06 3.78 14.10
C MET A 15 9.69 3.75 15.59
N ALA A 16 8.98 4.78 16.04
CA ALA A 16 8.40 4.81 17.37
C ALA A 16 7.05 4.07 17.41
N VAL A 17 6.68 3.52 18.56
CA VAL A 17 5.33 2.94 18.75
C VAL A 17 4.25 3.94 18.36
N GLY A 18 3.31 3.49 17.53
CA GLY A 18 2.21 4.29 17.00
C GLY A 18 2.56 5.13 15.77
N GLU A 19 3.84 5.22 15.38
CA GLU A 19 4.29 5.99 14.23
C GLU A 19 3.81 5.36 12.92
N VAL A 20 3.34 6.20 11.99
CA VAL A 20 2.86 5.79 10.67
C VAL A 20 3.85 6.25 9.61
N ARG A 21 4.31 5.33 8.76
CA ARG A 21 5.27 5.63 7.71
C ARG A 21 5.03 4.79 6.47
N ASP A 22 5.43 5.31 5.32
CA ASP A 22 5.54 4.49 4.13
C ASP A 22 6.86 3.70 4.18
N VAL A 23 6.74 2.38 4.13
CA VAL A 23 7.87 1.44 4.17
C VAL A 23 7.73 0.49 2.97
N PRO A 24 8.82 0.16 2.26
CA PRO A 24 8.79 -0.83 1.19
C PRO A 24 8.34 -2.20 1.70
N GLU A 25 7.64 -2.95 0.85
CA GLU A 25 7.05 -4.24 1.22
C GLU A 25 8.12 -5.25 1.65
N ASP A 26 9.28 -5.28 0.99
CA ASP A 26 10.41 -6.15 1.36
C ASP A 26 10.87 -5.98 2.81
N VAL A 27 10.81 -4.75 3.33
CA VAL A 27 11.19 -4.44 4.72
C VAL A 27 10.02 -4.69 5.66
N ALA A 28 8.80 -4.34 5.24
CA ALA A 28 7.64 -4.42 6.10
C ALA A 28 7.05 -5.85 6.21
N ALA A 29 7.20 -6.71 5.21
CA ALA A 29 6.70 -8.09 5.19
C ALA A 29 7.18 -8.92 6.39
N PRO A 30 8.49 -9.01 6.71
CA PRO A 30 8.94 -9.75 7.90
C PRO A 30 8.46 -9.08 9.20
N LEU A 31 8.41 -7.74 9.25
CA LEU A 31 7.97 -7.00 10.43
C LEU A 31 6.46 -7.15 10.69
N LEU A 32 5.65 -7.24 9.64
CA LEU A 32 4.23 -7.58 9.72
C LEU A 32 4.04 -9.04 10.17
N HIS A 33 4.82 -9.96 9.60
CA HIS A 33 4.77 -11.39 9.98
C HIS A 33 5.11 -11.58 11.46
N CYS A 34 6.11 -10.84 11.96
CA CYS A 34 6.48 -10.81 13.37
C CYS A 34 5.58 -9.92 14.24
N ASN A 35 4.55 -9.28 13.66
CA ASN A 35 3.56 -8.46 14.37
C ASN A 35 4.11 -7.14 14.99
N TYR A 36 5.24 -6.64 14.47
CA TYR A 36 5.85 -5.35 14.83
C TYR A 36 5.20 -4.16 14.13
N LEU A 37 4.65 -4.39 12.93
CA LEU A 37 3.94 -3.40 12.13
C LEU A 37 2.47 -3.80 11.94
N GLU A 38 1.65 -2.84 11.55
CA GLU A 38 0.26 -3.00 11.15
C GLU A 38 0.03 -2.25 9.84
N THR A 39 -0.56 -2.90 8.84
CA THR A 39 -0.95 -2.22 7.59
C THR A 39 -2.02 -1.18 7.87
N VAL A 40 -1.71 0.09 7.59
CA VAL A 40 -2.71 1.15 7.60
C VAL A 40 -3.38 1.10 6.25
N LYS A 41 -4.66 0.71 6.22
CA LYS A 41 -5.45 0.77 4.99
C LYS A 41 -5.53 2.22 4.53
N GLU A 42 -4.60 2.65 3.68
CA GLU A 42 -4.92 3.70 2.74
C GLU A 42 -6.05 3.15 1.89
N LYS A 43 -7.21 3.78 1.98
CA LYS A 43 -8.26 3.63 0.98
C LYS A 43 -7.68 4.13 -0.35
N LYS A 44 -6.82 3.36 -1.01
CA LYS A 44 -6.67 3.49 -2.45
C LYS A 44 -7.99 2.99 -3.01
N PRO A 45 -8.82 3.86 -3.62
CA PRO A 45 -9.96 3.38 -4.35
C PRO A 45 -9.41 2.38 -5.35
N ARG A 46 -9.96 1.17 -5.29
CA ARG A 46 -9.71 0.08 -6.20
C ARG A 46 -9.89 0.66 -7.61
N GLY A 47 -8.79 0.97 -8.28
CA GLY A 47 -8.77 1.32 -9.69
C GLY A 47 -9.18 0.07 -10.45
N LYS A 48 -10.49 -0.18 -10.49
CA LYS A 48 -11.11 -1.12 -11.41
C LYS A 48 -10.66 -0.67 -12.80
N GLY A 49 -10.11 -1.60 -13.57
CA GLY A 49 -9.79 -1.38 -14.96
C GLY A 49 -10.95 -0.70 -15.67
N VAL A 50 -10.62 0.36 -16.40
CA VAL A 50 -11.46 0.85 -17.48
C VAL A 50 -10.73 0.42 -18.74
N GLU A 51 -10.82 -0.87 -19.05
CA GLU A 51 -10.73 -1.32 -20.43
C GLU A 51 -12.06 -0.97 -21.08
N ASN A 52 -12.18 0.28 -21.51
CA ASN A 52 -13.25 0.66 -22.42
C ASN A 52 -12.68 0.52 -23.83
N ASN A 53 -13.09 -0.59 -24.46
CA ASN A 53 -13.13 -0.75 -25.90
C ASN A 53 -13.57 0.58 -26.54
N ASP A 54 -12.84 1.01 -27.57
CA ASP A 54 -13.27 2.05 -28.48
C ASP A 54 -14.17 1.38 -29.53
N PRO A 55 -15.52 1.46 -29.46
CA PRO A 55 -16.30 1.24 -30.65
C PRO A 55 -16.21 2.56 -31.41
N SER A 56 -15.18 2.70 -32.24
CA SER A 56 -15.22 3.64 -33.36
C SER A 56 -16.38 3.16 -34.26
N GLY A 57 -17.57 3.61 -33.90
CA GLY A 57 -18.74 3.56 -34.76
C GLY A 57 -18.43 4.46 -35.93
N ASP A 58 -18.21 3.85 -37.08
CA ASP A 58 -18.42 4.48 -38.37
C ASP A 58 -19.88 4.21 -38.78
N PRO A 59 -20.75 5.22 -38.72
CA PRO A 59 -21.89 5.27 -39.60
C PRO A 59 -21.72 6.47 -40.53
N GLY A 60 -21.08 6.27 -41.67
CA GLY A 60 -21.53 6.89 -42.90
C GLY A 60 -20.64 7.99 -43.49
N GLY A 61 -20.25 7.72 -44.73
CA GLY A 61 -19.87 8.67 -45.78
C GLY A 61 -20.08 8.00 -47.13
#